data_AF-A0A537L0V7-F1
#
_entry.id   AF-A0A537L0V7-F1
#
_cell.length_a   1.000
_cell.length_b   1.000
_cell.length_c   1.000
_cell.angle_alpha   90.00
_cell.angle_beta   90.00
_cell.angle_gamma   90.00
#
_symmetry.space_group_name_H-M   'P 1'
#
loop_
_entity.id
_entity.type
_entity.pdbx_description
1 polymer ?
#
loop_
_entity_poly.entity_id
_entity_poly.type
_entity_poly.pdbx_seq_one_letter_code
_entity_poly.pdbx_strand_id
1 'polypeptide(L)'
;MSMRRVLSCVAAVLFAWPVLAADDLAVEVVNASEPTLCAEKDNVYLKLTSPEVRHFTVEAVHPNYVGTIVVDRSAFDLHNCPDLAAAAFITEKPRRVTIFETPDLQLVGLTIPNFWRKNIVPVRVGDRIETGLQLLQLWVRAQDRAEEVLVLYPQDGYWRARPLPPANLKWSAYGSSFMLGPIEFKERPFVDIREVVFDPNTRTFRLAFTRGGSATVRLEALDTDRQVLDVALDPVGDLPFAALRSMFVTEINNDVAQLRWRAQGAQSWERAGIMDFKRASAVELWAGRLVPSRHNTSAPDMVFRDFRK
;
A
#
# COMPACT_ATOMS: atom_id res chain seq x y z
N MET A 1 -65.53 40.40 -12.01
CA MET A 1 -64.14 40.92 -11.83
C MET A 1 -63.29 39.79 -11.28
N SER A 2 -62.27 39.35 -12.05
CA SER A 2 -61.10 38.52 -11.65
C SER A 2 -61.35 37.15 -10.99
N MET A 3 -60.61 36.06 -11.24
CA MET A 3 -59.28 35.89 -11.81
C MET A 3 -59.13 34.41 -12.23
N ARG A 4 -58.90 34.11 -13.51
CA ARG A 4 -58.52 32.76 -13.97
C ARG A 4 -57.01 32.60 -13.75
N ARG A 5 -56.60 31.66 -12.91
CA ARG A 5 -55.19 31.24 -12.77
C ARG A 5 -54.86 30.24 -13.87
N VAL A 6 -54.00 30.65 -14.80
CA VAL A 6 -53.34 29.77 -15.77
C VAL A 6 -52.11 29.18 -15.08
N LEU A 7 -52.07 27.86 -14.97
CA LEU A 7 -50.91 27.12 -14.46
C LEU A 7 -50.04 26.72 -15.66
N SER A 8 -48.90 27.39 -15.85
CA SER A 8 -47.89 26.99 -16.83
C SER A 8 -47.01 25.89 -16.24
N CYS A 9 -47.07 24.68 -16.81
CA CYS A 9 -46.08 23.64 -16.58
C CYS A 9 -44.81 23.94 -17.38
N VAL A 10 -43.75 24.35 -16.69
CA VAL A 10 -42.40 24.42 -17.26
C VAL A 10 -41.82 22.99 -17.24
N ALA A 11 -41.63 22.40 -18.42
CA ALA A 11 -40.93 21.12 -18.56
C ALA A 11 -39.42 21.36 -18.45
N ALA A 12 -38.82 20.90 -17.35
CA ALA A 12 -37.37 20.88 -17.18
C ALA A 12 -36.79 19.70 -17.97
N VAL A 13 -36.13 19.99 -19.09
CA VAL A 13 -35.30 19.02 -19.81
C VAL A 13 -34.01 18.84 -19.03
N LEU A 14 -33.91 17.75 -18.27
CA LEU A 14 -32.67 17.31 -17.64
C LEU A 14 -31.75 16.77 -18.74
N PHE A 15 -30.74 17.55 -19.12
CA PHE A 15 -29.60 17.03 -19.87
C PHE A 15 -28.81 16.11 -18.94
N ALA A 16 -29.05 14.80 -19.05
CA ALA A 16 -28.14 13.81 -18.54
C ALA A 16 -26.89 13.84 -19.43
N TRP A 17 -25.85 14.54 -18.97
CA TRP A 17 -24.53 14.31 -19.54
C TRP A 17 -24.14 12.86 -19.24
N PRO A 18 -23.74 12.06 -20.24
CA PRO A 18 -23.08 10.81 -19.93
C PRO A 18 -21.82 11.21 -19.18
N VAL A 19 -21.73 10.81 -17.91
CA VAL A 19 -20.43 10.64 -17.27
C VAL A 19 -19.77 9.56 -18.11
N LEU A 20 -19.02 9.96 -19.12
CA LEU A 20 -18.03 9.10 -19.74
C LEU A 20 -17.15 8.68 -18.57
N ALA A 21 -17.31 7.45 -18.11
CA ALA A 21 -16.34 6.80 -17.25
C ALA A 21 -14.99 7.08 -17.90
N ALA A 22 -14.09 7.75 -17.17
CA ALA A 22 -12.74 7.96 -17.66
C ALA A 22 -12.23 6.62 -18.17
N ASP A 23 -11.75 6.56 -19.42
CA ASP A 23 -11.27 5.32 -20.01
C ASP A 23 -10.25 4.70 -19.05
N ASP A 24 -10.67 3.61 -18.39
CA ASP A 24 -9.84 2.91 -17.41
C ASP A 24 -8.51 2.52 -18.10
N LEU A 25 -7.38 3.08 -17.65
CA LEU A 25 -6.07 2.76 -18.22
C LEU A 25 -5.67 1.35 -17.79
N ALA A 26 -5.54 0.44 -18.74
CA ALA A 26 -5.02 -0.89 -18.45
C ALA A 26 -3.52 -0.83 -18.17
N VAL A 27 -3.08 -1.60 -17.18
CA VAL A 27 -1.68 -1.79 -16.83
C VAL A 27 -1.32 -3.26 -16.89
N GLU A 28 -0.07 -3.55 -17.19
CA GLU A 28 0.43 -4.92 -17.18
C GLU A 28 0.80 -5.32 -15.76
N VAL A 29 0.20 -6.41 -15.27
CA VAL A 29 0.51 -7.04 -14.00
C VAL A 29 1.31 -8.31 -14.29
N VAL A 30 2.54 -8.40 -13.78
CA VAL A 30 3.44 -9.54 -14.02
C VAL A 30 3.86 -10.16 -12.71
N ASN A 31 3.71 -11.48 -12.60
CA ASN A 31 4.09 -12.22 -11.43
C ASN A 31 5.52 -12.75 -11.54
N ALA A 32 6.38 -12.32 -10.62
CA ALA A 32 7.76 -12.80 -10.46
C ALA A 32 7.94 -13.52 -9.12
N SER A 33 6.87 -14.10 -8.58
CA SER A 33 6.91 -14.88 -7.35
C SER A 33 7.62 -16.22 -7.53
N GLU A 34 8.26 -16.70 -6.47
CA GLU A 34 8.98 -17.97 -6.43
C GLU A 34 8.42 -18.87 -5.32
N PRO A 35 8.35 -20.20 -5.51
CA PRO A 35 7.91 -21.09 -4.45
C PRO A 35 8.95 -21.14 -3.31
N THR A 36 8.47 -21.26 -2.07
CA THR A 36 9.32 -21.49 -0.89
C THR A 36 8.59 -22.27 0.18
N LEU A 37 9.34 -22.86 1.10
CA LEU A 37 8.80 -23.47 2.32
C LEU A 37 8.96 -22.55 3.55
N CYS A 38 9.86 -21.57 3.50
CA CYS A 38 10.12 -20.64 4.60
C CYS A 38 9.01 -19.59 4.68
N ALA A 39 8.29 -19.54 5.80
CA ALA A 39 7.15 -18.63 5.98
C ALA A 39 7.52 -17.14 6.00
N GLU A 40 8.74 -16.81 6.42
CA GLU A 40 9.24 -15.42 6.55
C GLU A 40 10.05 -14.95 5.34
N LYS A 41 10.10 -15.74 4.26
CA LYS A 41 10.76 -15.31 3.02
C LYS A 41 9.76 -14.56 2.17
N ASP A 42 10.04 -13.28 1.90
CA ASP A 42 9.31 -12.48 0.90
C ASP A 42 9.49 -13.08 -0.51
N ASN A 43 8.67 -14.07 -0.86
CA ASN A 43 8.75 -14.82 -2.09
C ASN A 43 7.70 -14.40 -3.13
N VAL A 44 6.72 -13.57 -2.72
CA VAL A 44 5.75 -12.98 -3.64
C VAL A 44 6.30 -11.67 -4.20
N TYR A 45 6.20 -11.49 -5.52
CA TYR A 45 6.58 -10.26 -6.19
C TYR A 45 5.67 -10.00 -7.42
N LEU A 46 4.73 -9.07 -7.29
CA LEU A 46 3.86 -8.63 -8.38
C LEU A 46 4.32 -7.26 -8.86
N LYS A 47 4.56 -7.14 -10.16
CA LYS A 47 5.02 -5.91 -10.81
C LYS A 47 3.87 -5.31 -11.59
N LEU A 48 3.64 -4.01 -11.45
CA LEU A 48 2.73 -3.24 -12.29
C LEU A 48 3.55 -2.34 -13.20
N THR A 49 3.36 -2.47 -14.51
CA THR A 49 4.11 -1.74 -15.54
C THR A 49 3.18 -1.04 -16.51
N SER A 50 3.48 0.21 -16.82
CA SER A 50 2.81 0.99 -17.86
C SER A 50 3.64 2.23 -18.17
N PRO A 51 3.87 2.58 -19.45
CA PRO A 51 4.54 3.83 -19.81
C PRO A 51 3.65 5.06 -19.59
N GLU A 52 2.35 4.87 -19.39
CA GLU A 52 1.33 5.93 -19.44
C GLU A 52 0.80 6.33 -18.06
N VAL A 53 0.86 5.46 -17.05
CA VAL A 53 0.34 5.77 -15.70
C VAL A 53 1.07 6.96 -15.09
N ARG A 54 0.30 7.93 -14.62
CA ARG A 54 0.75 9.05 -13.79
C ARG A 54 -0.06 9.19 -12.51
N HIS A 55 -1.28 8.68 -12.48
CA HIS A 55 -2.14 8.69 -11.29
C HIS A 55 -2.77 7.33 -11.04
N PHE A 56 -2.89 6.94 -9.78
CA PHE A 56 -3.57 5.70 -9.37
C PHE A 56 -3.84 5.71 -7.86
N THR A 57 -4.60 4.71 -7.42
CA THR A 57 -4.96 4.52 -6.02
C THR A 57 -4.40 3.19 -5.51
N VAL A 58 -3.84 3.22 -4.30
CA VAL A 58 -3.51 2.02 -3.53
C VAL A 58 -4.40 1.96 -2.30
N GLU A 59 -5.09 0.85 -2.10
CA GLU A 59 -5.90 0.64 -0.90
C GLU A 59 -5.39 -0.53 -0.09
N ALA A 60 -5.39 -0.36 1.23
CA ALA A 60 -5.35 -1.47 2.17
C ALA A 60 -6.78 -1.65 2.69
N VAL A 61 -7.32 -2.85 2.56
CA VAL A 61 -8.68 -3.20 3.01
C VAL A 61 -8.61 -4.37 3.96
N HIS A 62 -9.48 -4.41 4.97
CA HIS A 62 -9.51 -5.58 5.84
C HIS A 62 -9.89 -6.85 5.05
N PRO A 63 -9.36 -8.02 5.42
CA PRO A 63 -9.76 -9.26 4.80
C PRO A 63 -11.25 -9.51 5.06
N ASN A 64 -11.94 -10.18 4.14
CA ASN A 64 -13.38 -10.42 4.22
C ASN A 64 -13.85 -11.13 5.50
N TYR A 65 -12.95 -11.83 6.19
CA TYR A 65 -13.22 -12.54 7.43
C TYR A 65 -12.86 -11.75 8.70
N VAL A 66 -12.46 -10.47 8.62
CA VAL A 66 -11.92 -9.70 9.76
C VAL A 66 -12.85 -9.64 10.98
N GLY A 67 -14.16 -9.54 10.73
CA GLY A 67 -15.18 -9.50 11.79
C GLY A 67 -15.35 -10.83 12.54
N THR A 68 -14.75 -11.92 12.04
CA THR A 68 -14.78 -13.24 12.67
C THR A 68 -13.54 -13.52 13.52
N ILE A 69 -12.53 -12.63 13.49
CA ILE A 69 -11.28 -12.81 14.22
C ILE A 69 -11.53 -12.59 15.71
N VAL A 70 -11.31 -13.64 16.50
CA VAL A 70 -11.31 -13.61 17.97
C VAL A 70 -9.88 -13.53 18.52
N VAL A 71 -8.96 -14.24 17.88
CA VAL A 71 -7.54 -14.27 18.22
C VAL A 71 -6.74 -13.90 16.99
N ASP A 72 -6.07 -12.77 17.05
CA ASP A 72 -5.16 -12.32 16.00
C ASP A 72 -3.75 -12.93 16.19
N ARG A 73 -3.06 -13.17 15.07
CA ARG A 73 -1.69 -13.67 15.05
C ARG A 73 -0.84 -12.77 14.16
N SER A 74 0.33 -12.38 14.67
CA SER A 74 1.33 -11.59 13.93
C SER A 74 2.75 -11.86 14.45
N ALA A 75 2.94 -12.95 15.19
CA ALA A 75 4.25 -13.33 15.68
C ALA A 75 5.04 -13.95 14.53
N PHE A 76 6.36 -13.70 14.50
CA PHE A 76 7.25 -14.25 13.49
C PHE A 76 7.09 -15.78 13.37
N ASP A 77 6.91 -16.27 12.13
CA ASP A 77 6.76 -17.68 11.80
C ASP A 77 8.07 -18.26 11.24
N LEU A 78 8.94 -18.75 12.11
CA LEU A 78 10.23 -19.32 11.68
C LEU A 78 10.14 -20.75 11.13
N HIS A 79 8.94 -21.28 10.84
CA HIS A 79 8.81 -22.62 10.28
C HIS A 79 9.52 -22.70 8.91
N ASN A 80 10.39 -23.72 8.78
CA ASN A 80 11.22 -23.98 7.61
C ASN A 80 12.11 -22.78 7.19
N CYS A 81 12.48 -21.92 8.13
CA CYS A 81 13.38 -20.77 7.91
C CYS A 81 14.70 -20.94 8.69
N PRO A 82 15.56 -21.93 8.35
CA PRO A 82 16.75 -22.23 9.13
C PRO A 82 17.73 -21.04 9.23
N ASP A 83 17.92 -20.28 8.15
CA ASP A 83 18.84 -19.14 8.13
C ASP A 83 18.36 -18.00 9.05
N LEU A 84 17.05 -17.75 9.08
CA LEU A 84 16.45 -16.73 9.96
C LEU A 84 16.43 -17.20 11.42
N ALA A 85 16.19 -18.48 11.66
CA ALA A 85 16.24 -19.06 13.00
C ALA A 85 17.67 -19.05 13.58
N ALA A 86 18.69 -19.14 12.72
CA ALA A 86 20.09 -19.06 13.10
C ALA A 86 20.65 -17.62 13.14
N ALA A 87 19.88 -16.63 12.71
CA ALA A 87 20.34 -15.25 12.64
C ALA A 87 20.68 -14.70 14.04
N ALA A 88 21.81 -13.99 14.14
CA ALA A 88 22.26 -13.43 15.40
C ALA A 88 21.26 -12.40 15.95
N PHE A 89 21.02 -12.44 17.25
CA PHE A 89 20.23 -11.43 17.94
C PHE A 89 20.92 -10.07 17.83
N ILE A 90 20.23 -9.10 17.23
CA ILE A 90 20.67 -7.71 17.20
C ILE A 90 20.43 -7.10 18.58
N THR A 91 21.52 -6.73 19.26
CA THR A 91 21.49 -6.13 20.61
C THR A 91 21.40 -4.61 20.60
N GLU A 92 21.70 -3.98 19.46
CA GLU A 92 21.62 -2.53 19.29
C GLU A 92 20.16 -2.08 19.32
N LYS A 93 19.86 -1.08 20.16
CA LYS A 93 18.50 -0.57 20.31
C LYS A 93 18.17 0.41 19.18
N PRO A 94 16.99 0.29 18.56
CA PRO A 94 16.49 1.30 17.63
C PRO A 94 16.46 2.68 18.29
N ARG A 95 16.97 3.70 17.61
CA ARG A 95 16.74 5.10 18.00
C ARG A 95 15.40 5.54 17.43
N ARG A 96 14.51 6.06 18.27
CA ARG A 96 13.23 6.65 17.88
C ARG A 96 13.31 8.17 17.91
N VAL A 97 12.80 8.82 16.87
CA VAL A 97 12.76 10.28 16.73
C VAL A 97 11.36 10.72 16.35
N THR A 98 10.72 11.54 17.17
CA THR A 98 9.50 12.25 16.76
C THR A 98 9.92 13.45 15.91
N ILE A 99 9.63 13.38 14.61
CA ILE A 99 9.99 14.40 13.63
C ILE A 99 8.95 15.53 13.65
N PHE A 100 7.67 15.15 13.73
CA PHE A 100 6.52 16.03 13.76
C PHE A 100 5.44 15.46 14.68
N GLU A 101 4.71 16.33 15.38
CA GLU A 101 3.65 15.95 16.30
C GLU A 101 2.58 17.07 16.45
N THR A 102 1.32 16.65 16.40
CA THR A 102 0.12 17.36 16.85
C THR A 102 -0.74 16.39 17.68
N PRO A 103 -1.84 16.83 18.32
CA PRO A 103 -2.73 15.93 19.04
C PRO A 103 -3.28 14.76 18.19
N ASP A 104 -3.41 14.96 16.88
CA ASP A 104 -4.06 14.00 15.97
C ASP A 104 -3.08 13.25 15.05
N LEU A 105 -1.83 13.69 14.94
CA LEU A 105 -0.89 13.21 13.94
C LEU A 105 0.55 13.22 14.46
N GLN A 106 1.29 12.14 14.26
CA GLN A 106 2.74 12.12 14.49
C GLN A 106 3.46 11.49 13.31
N LEU A 107 4.61 12.06 12.94
CA LEU A 107 5.59 11.40 12.08
C LEU A 107 6.79 11.02 12.91
N VAL A 108 7.09 9.72 12.96
CA VAL A 108 8.16 9.14 13.75
C VAL A 108 9.17 8.47 12.84
N GLY A 109 10.46 8.69 13.07
CA GLY A 109 11.55 7.98 12.42
C GLY A 109 12.22 6.98 13.36
N LEU A 110 12.60 5.81 12.85
CA LEU A 110 13.41 4.82 13.58
C LEU A 110 14.72 4.53 12.86
N THR A 111 15.77 4.24 13.65
CA THR A 111 16.96 3.55 13.13
C THR A 111 16.79 2.03 13.27
N ILE A 112 17.18 1.29 12.23
CA ILE A 112 17.20 -0.18 12.25
C ILE A 112 18.66 -0.61 12.07
N PRO A 113 19.27 -1.25 13.09
CA PRO A 113 20.63 -1.76 12.98
C PRO A 113 20.76 -2.78 11.83
N ASN A 114 21.94 -2.87 11.23
CA ASN A 114 22.25 -3.83 10.17
C ASN A 114 21.32 -3.81 8.95
N PHE A 115 20.66 -2.68 8.69
CA PHE A 115 19.88 -2.52 7.46
C PHE A 115 20.75 -2.76 6.22
N TRP A 116 20.25 -3.52 5.25
CA TRP A 116 21.06 -4.02 4.14
C TRP A 116 21.54 -2.89 3.21
N ARG A 117 20.72 -1.87 2.96
CA ARG A 117 21.15 -0.65 2.27
C ARG A 117 21.74 0.37 3.25
N LYS A 118 22.79 1.05 2.79
CA LYS A 118 23.54 2.06 3.56
C LYS A 118 23.41 3.47 3.00
N ASN A 119 22.55 3.71 2.01
CA ASN A 119 22.28 5.05 1.47
C ASN A 119 21.64 5.93 2.54
N ILE A 120 21.89 7.25 2.51
CA ILE A 120 21.26 8.18 3.44
C ILE A 120 20.17 8.94 2.68
N VAL A 121 18.93 8.83 3.17
CA VAL A 121 17.78 9.54 2.60
C VAL A 121 17.34 10.61 3.60
N PRO A 122 17.55 11.90 3.31
CA PRO A 122 17.02 12.98 4.12
C PRO A 122 15.49 12.97 4.14
N VAL A 123 14.94 13.24 5.32
CA VAL A 123 13.50 13.34 5.57
C VAL A 123 13.21 14.75 6.06
N ARG A 124 12.38 15.49 5.34
CA ARG A 124 12.07 16.90 5.62
C ARG A 124 10.61 17.08 6.05
N VAL A 125 10.39 17.86 7.11
CA VAL A 125 9.07 18.38 7.51
C VAL A 125 9.21 19.86 7.83
N GLY A 126 8.66 20.73 6.98
CA GLY A 126 8.93 22.17 7.05
C GLY A 126 10.43 22.45 6.97
N ASP A 127 10.97 23.15 7.96
CA ASP A 127 12.40 23.47 8.05
C ASP A 127 13.24 22.36 8.72
N ARG A 128 12.61 21.35 9.30
CA ARG A 128 13.31 20.25 9.97
C ARG A 128 13.75 19.20 8.95
N ILE A 129 15.03 18.81 9.01
CA ILE A 129 15.60 17.72 8.22
C ILE A 129 16.21 16.69 9.17
N GLU A 130 15.82 15.43 9.00
CA GLU A 130 16.36 14.28 9.71
C GLU A 130 17.06 13.34 8.72
N THR A 131 18.14 12.69 9.15
CA THR A 131 18.89 11.75 8.30
C THR A 131 19.17 10.43 9.03
N GLY A 132 19.54 9.41 8.26
CA GLY A 132 19.90 8.10 8.79
C GLY A 132 18.73 7.28 9.34
N LEU A 133 17.49 7.61 8.94
CA LEU A 133 16.28 6.89 9.33
C LEU A 133 16.03 5.72 8.36
N GLN A 134 15.86 4.51 8.89
CA GLN A 134 15.55 3.30 8.12
C GLN A 134 14.04 3.12 7.94
N LEU A 135 13.25 3.67 8.87
CA LEU A 135 11.80 3.52 8.93
C LEU A 135 11.16 4.86 9.28
N LEU A 136 10.09 5.21 8.58
CA LEU A 136 9.16 6.27 8.92
C LEU A 136 7.81 5.66 9.24
N GLN A 137 7.18 6.16 10.30
CA GLN A 137 5.88 5.72 10.78
C GLN A 137 4.97 6.94 10.88
N LEU A 138 3.82 6.87 10.22
CA LEU A 138 2.73 7.82 10.40
C LEU A 138 1.77 7.26 11.43
N TRP A 139 1.58 8.02 12.51
CA TRP A 139 0.64 7.71 13.57
C TRP A 139 -0.51 8.70 13.53
N VAL A 140 -1.73 8.21 13.71
CA VAL A 140 -2.94 9.04 13.83
C VAL A 140 -3.62 8.79 15.16
N ARG A 141 -4.30 9.81 15.69
CA ARG A 141 -5.22 9.61 16.82
C ARG A 141 -6.57 9.13 16.28
N ALA A 142 -7.01 7.96 16.74
CA ALA A 142 -8.32 7.42 16.44
C ALA A 142 -8.85 6.63 17.64
N GLN A 143 -10.16 6.72 17.92
CA GLN A 143 -10.80 6.01 19.05
C GLN A 143 -10.02 6.16 20.37
N ASP A 144 -9.63 7.40 20.69
CA ASP A 144 -8.83 7.76 21.87
C ASP A 144 -7.44 7.12 21.96
N ARG A 145 -6.93 6.50 20.90
CA ARG A 145 -5.63 5.82 20.83
C ARG A 145 -4.76 6.35 19.69
N ALA A 146 -3.45 6.17 19.81
CA ALA A 146 -2.52 6.43 18.72
C ALA A 146 -2.35 5.14 17.90
N GLU A 147 -2.66 5.20 16.62
CA GLU A 147 -2.60 4.08 15.69
C GLU A 147 -1.51 4.37 14.64
N GLU A 148 -0.50 3.52 14.53
CA GLU A 148 0.42 3.51 13.39
C GLU A 148 -0.35 3.01 12.17
N VAL A 149 -0.41 3.78 11.08
CA VAL A 149 -1.30 3.46 9.95
C VAL A 149 -0.58 3.42 8.62
N LEU A 150 0.61 3.98 8.53
CA LEU A 150 1.42 3.93 7.32
C LEU A 150 2.90 3.92 7.67
N VAL A 151 3.64 3.06 6.99
CA VAL A 151 5.08 2.93 7.16
C VAL A 151 5.77 3.08 5.81
N LEU A 152 6.91 3.77 5.79
CA LEU A 152 7.84 3.84 4.66
C LEU A 152 9.23 3.45 5.14
N TYR A 153 9.96 2.63 4.36
CA TYR A 153 11.39 2.41 4.51
C TYR A 153 12.13 3.30 3.50
N PRO A 154 12.60 4.51 3.86
CA PRO A 154 13.09 5.48 2.87
C PRO A 154 14.27 4.95 2.06
N GLN A 155 15.11 4.14 2.70
CA GLN A 155 16.28 3.56 2.05
C GLN A 155 15.91 2.52 0.99
N ASP A 156 14.76 1.85 1.04
CA ASP A 156 14.40 0.78 0.10
C ASP A 156 13.13 1.05 -0.71
N GLY A 157 12.28 1.98 -0.28
CA GLY A 157 11.01 2.31 -0.92
C GLY A 157 9.86 1.34 -0.63
N TYR A 158 9.99 0.48 0.38
CA TYR A 158 8.88 -0.36 0.84
C TYR A 158 7.90 0.46 1.67
N TRP A 159 6.62 0.23 1.43
CA TRP A 159 5.52 0.80 2.19
C TRP A 159 4.69 -0.30 2.81
N ARG A 160 4.12 -0.04 3.99
CA ARG A 160 3.09 -0.89 4.59
C ARG A 160 1.93 -0.03 5.04
N ALA A 161 0.73 -0.37 4.58
CA ALA A 161 -0.52 0.34 4.81
C ALA A 161 -1.45 -0.58 5.62
N ARG A 162 -2.28 0.00 6.48
CA ARG A 162 -3.39 -0.71 7.14
C ARG A 162 -4.53 0.25 7.48
N PRO A 163 -5.81 -0.19 7.40
CA PRO A 163 -6.93 0.56 7.93
C PRO A 163 -6.85 0.68 9.46
N LEU A 164 -7.73 1.49 10.03
CA LEU A 164 -7.95 1.46 11.48
C LEU A 164 -8.47 0.08 11.91
N PRO A 165 -8.10 -0.42 13.09
CA PRO A 165 -8.60 -1.69 13.59
C PRO A 165 -10.14 -1.69 13.65
N PRO A 166 -10.82 -2.77 13.24
CA PRO A 166 -12.26 -2.89 13.40
C PRO A 166 -12.60 -3.00 14.90
N ALA A 167 -13.86 -2.72 15.26
CA ALA A 167 -14.28 -2.63 16.67
C ALA A 167 -14.01 -3.89 17.51
N ASN A 168 -13.95 -5.08 16.90
CA ASN A 168 -13.64 -6.34 17.59
C ASN A 168 -12.14 -6.53 17.87
N LEU A 169 -11.26 -5.73 17.27
CA LEU A 169 -9.80 -5.84 17.40
C LEU A 169 -9.19 -4.59 18.02
N LYS A 170 -8.24 -4.79 18.94
CA LYS A 170 -7.47 -3.68 19.51
C LYS A 170 -6.46 -3.11 18.53
N TRP A 171 -5.90 -3.92 17.65
CA TRP A 171 -4.93 -3.53 16.63
C TRP A 171 -5.07 -4.50 15.44
N SER A 172 -4.51 -4.16 14.29
CA SER A 172 -4.44 -5.03 13.11
C SER A 172 -2.99 -5.16 12.66
N ALA A 173 -2.59 -6.33 12.16
CA ALA A 173 -1.24 -6.55 11.66
C ALA A 173 -0.97 -5.78 10.36
N TYR A 174 0.30 -5.56 10.07
CA TYR A 174 0.73 -5.36 8.68
C TYR A 174 0.94 -6.72 8.03
N GLY A 175 0.79 -6.78 6.71
CA GLY A 175 1.16 -7.95 5.92
C GLY A 175 2.02 -7.54 4.74
N SER A 176 1.44 -7.62 3.54
CA SER A 176 2.11 -7.23 2.30
C SER A 176 2.66 -5.81 2.34
N SER A 177 3.80 -5.65 1.70
CA SER A 177 4.37 -4.35 1.40
C SER A 177 4.08 -3.99 -0.05
N PHE A 178 4.04 -2.70 -0.35
CA PHE A 178 4.01 -2.20 -1.72
C PHE A 178 5.14 -1.20 -1.97
N MET A 179 5.41 -0.91 -3.23
CA MET A 179 6.48 -0.03 -3.68
C MET A 179 5.93 0.90 -4.74
N LEU A 180 6.41 2.15 -4.77
CA LEU A 180 5.94 3.19 -5.70
C LEU A 180 7.16 3.94 -6.27
N GLY A 181 7.21 4.09 -7.59
CA GLY A 181 8.32 4.75 -8.28
C GLY A 181 9.08 3.82 -9.23
N PRO A 182 10.27 4.21 -9.71
CA PRO A 182 11.09 3.37 -10.57
C PRO A 182 11.67 2.21 -9.75
N ILE A 183 11.07 1.02 -9.87
CA ILE A 183 11.50 -0.16 -9.10
C ILE A 183 12.65 -0.85 -9.80
N GLU A 184 13.80 -0.88 -9.14
CA GLU A 184 15.01 -1.56 -9.57
C GLU A 184 15.19 -2.87 -8.79
N PHE A 185 16.03 -3.77 -9.30
CA PHE A 185 16.31 -5.05 -8.66
C PHE A 185 17.80 -5.26 -8.49
N LYS A 186 18.21 -5.67 -7.27
CA LYS A 186 19.57 -6.14 -6.99
C LYS A 186 19.50 -7.48 -6.26
N GLU A 187 19.52 -7.45 -4.93
CA GLU A 187 19.28 -8.64 -4.09
C GLU A 187 17.79 -8.82 -3.80
N ARG A 188 17.09 -7.69 -3.65
CA ARG A 188 15.64 -7.56 -3.53
C ARG A 188 15.21 -6.32 -4.32
N PRO A 189 13.92 -6.17 -4.69
CA PRO A 189 13.49 -4.96 -5.35
C PRO A 189 13.62 -3.77 -4.41
N PHE A 190 13.96 -2.61 -4.95
CA PHE A 190 14.09 -1.35 -4.22
C PHE A 190 13.64 -0.18 -5.10
N VAL A 191 13.22 0.92 -4.49
CA VAL A 191 13.10 2.23 -5.13
C VAL A 191 14.18 3.12 -4.56
N ASP A 192 15.01 3.71 -5.41
CA ASP A 192 16.07 4.59 -4.95
C ASP A 192 15.55 6.01 -4.72
N ILE A 193 15.29 6.32 -3.46
CA ILE A 193 14.76 7.61 -3.01
C ILE A 193 15.92 8.51 -2.58
N ARG A 194 15.96 9.71 -3.16
CA ARG A 194 16.94 10.76 -2.84
C ARG A 194 16.50 11.61 -1.66
N GLU A 195 15.22 11.96 -1.56
CA GLU A 195 14.66 12.77 -0.48
C GLU A 195 13.19 12.38 -0.25
N VAL A 196 12.76 12.41 1.01
CA VAL A 196 11.35 12.35 1.40
C VAL A 196 10.97 13.69 2.02
N VAL A 197 9.90 14.31 1.53
CA VAL A 197 9.28 15.48 2.16
C VAL A 197 7.90 15.09 2.64
N PHE A 198 7.57 15.34 3.91
CA PHE A 198 6.23 15.13 4.43
C PHE A 198 5.56 16.47 4.75
N ASP A 199 4.39 16.68 4.16
CA ASP A 199 3.49 17.78 4.46
C ASP A 199 2.38 17.30 5.41
N PRO A 200 2.41 17.73 6.70
CA PRO A 200 1.45 17.28 7.69
C PRO A 200 0.03 17.84 7.47
N ASN A 201 -0.11 19.00 6.80
CA ASN A 201 -1.41 19.63 6.59
C ASN A 201 -2.26 18.84 5.61
N THR A 202 -1.61 18.29 4.57
CA THR A 202 -2.25 17.49 3.52
C THR A 202 -2.03 15.99 3.70
N ARG A 203 -1.28 15.58 4.74
CA ARG A 203 -0.86 14.18 4.99
C ARG A 203 -0.21 13.54 3.76
N THR A 204 0.68 14.29 3.14
CA THR A 204 1.27 13.95 1.84
C THR A 204 2.76 13.72 1.95
N PHE A 205 3.22 12.59 1.42
CA PHE A 205 4.64 12.32 1.19
C PHE A 205 4.99 12.68 -0.24
N ARG A 206 6.06 13.45 -0.44
CA ARG A 206 6.70 13.65 -1.74
C ARG A 206 8.02 12.91 -1.73
N LEU A 207 8.23 12.06 -2.72
CA LEU A 207 9.45 11.29 -2.93
C LEU A 207 10.17 11.90 -4.13
N ALA A 208 11.44 12.26 -3.97
CA ALA A 208 12.31 12.54 -5.10
C ALA A 208 13.16 11.30 -5.38
N PHE A 209 13.20 10.80 -6.62
CA PHE A 209 13.97 9.61 -6.95
C PHE A 209 15.40 9.97 -7.39
N THR A 210 16.36 9.09 -7.10
CA THR A 210 17.77 9.27 -7.53
C THR A 210 17.88 9.30 -9.06
N ARG A 211 17.06 8.50 -9.76
CA ARG A 211 16.98 8.44 -11.23
C ARG A 211 16.33 9.68 -11.87
N GLY A 212 15.84 10.61 -11.07
CA GLY A 212 15.01 11.72 -11.52
C GLY A 212 13.52 11.39 -11.46
N GLY A 213 12.70 12.43 -11.56
CA GLY A 213 11.26 12.35 -11.30
C GLY A 213 10.91 12.26 -9.81
N SER A 214 9.62 12.19 -9.55
CA SER A 214 9.06 12.23 -8.22
C SER A 214 7.74 11.46 -8.12
N ALA A 215 7.33 11.17 -6.89
CA ALA A 215 5.98 10.73 -6.57
C ALA A 215 5.39 11.57 -5.45
N THR A 216 4.08 11.76 -5.48
CA THR A 216 3.29 12.32 -4.39
C THR A 216 2.32 11.24 -3.92
N VAL A 217 2.35 10.92 -2.63
CA VAL A 217 1.53 9.89 -1.99
C VAL A 217 0.75 10.55 -0.87
N ARG A 218 -0.57 10.67 -1.05
CA ARG A 218 -1.46 11.34 -0.10
C ARG A 218 -2.33 10.32 0.61
N LEU A 219 -2.36 10.39 1.94
CA LEU A 219 -3.34 9.63 2.73
C LEU A 219 -4.72 10.27 2.56
N GLU A 220 -5.52 9.74 1.64
CA GLU A 220 -6.79 10.34 1.22
C GLU A 220 -7.94 9.96 2.14
N ALA A 221 -8.02 8.68 2.51
CA ALA A 221 -9.04 8.19 3.43
C ALA A 221 -8.44 7.17 4.40
N LEU A 222 -8.99 7.16 5.61
CA LEU A 222 -8.62 6.23 6.66
C LEU A 222 -9.79 6.05 7.61
N ASP A 223 -10.35 4.86 7.63
CA ASP A 223 -11.42 4.45 8.52
C ASP A 223 -11.25 2.98 8.93
N THR A 224 -12.28 2.41 9.56
CA THR A 224 -12.27 1.02 10.02
C THR A 224 -12.53 0.01 8.92
N ASP A 225 -12.81 0.43 7.69
CA ASP A 225 -13.05 -0.45 6.54
C ASP A 225 -11.82 -0.48 5.61
N ARG A 226 -11.23 0.70 5.35
CA ARG A 226 -10.09 0.84 4.43
C ARG A 226 -9.16 2.01 4.74
N GLN A 227 -7.95 1.92 4.21
CA GLN A 227 -7.02 3.03 4.01
C GLN A 227 -6.84 3.25 2.51
N VAL A 228 -6.91 4.51 2.06
CA VAL A 228 -6.78 4.88 0.65
C VAL A 228 -5.61 5.84 0.49
N LEU A 229 -4.70 5.50 -0.42
CA LEU A 229 -3.57 6.33 -0.82
C LEU A 229 -3.77 6.77 -2.27
N ASP A 230 -3.82 8.08 -2.47
CA ASP A 230 -3.87 8.72 -3.79
C ASP A 230 -2.44 9.01 -4.25
N VAL A 231 -2.05 8.48 -5.40
CA VAL A 231 -0.69 8.52 -5.91
C VAL A 231 -0.63 9.31 -7.21
N ALA A 232 0.25 10.31 -7.24
CA ALA A 232 0.72 10.96 -8.46
C ALA A 232 2.19 10.59 -8.68
N LEU A 233 2.58 10.29 -9.91
CA LEU A 233 3.88 9.71 -10.23
C LEU A 233 4.39 10.23 -11.59
N ASP A 234 5.61 10.76 -11.60
CA ASP A 234 6.32 11.07 -12.84
C ASP A 234 6.65 9.80 -13.62
N PRO A 235 6.77 9.86 -14.96
CA PRO A 235 7.09 8.69 -15.77
C PRO A 235 8.35 7.95 -15.29
N VAL A 236 8.27 6.62 -15.16
CA VAL A 236 9.36 5.76 -14.67
C VAL A 236 10.10 4.99 -15.77
N GLY A 237 9.77 5.25 -17.05
CA GLY A 237 10.31 4.53 -18.20
C GLY A 237 9.82 3.08 -18.23
N ASP A 238 10.73 2.14 -18.52
CA ASP A 238 10.43 0.70 -18.64
C ASP A 238 10.42 -0.06 -17.30
N LEU A 239 10.67 0.65 -16.18
CA LEU A 239 10.65 0.05 -14.86
C LEU A 239 9.20 -0.11 -14.35
N PRO A 240 8.91 -1.09 -13.47
CA PRO A 240 7.63 -1.14 -12.78
C PRO A 240 7.40 0.16 -12.01
N PHE A 241 6.20 0.73 -12.15
CA PHE A 241 5.80 1.96 -11.46
C PHE A 241 5.27 1.69 -10.06
N ALA A 242 4.76 0.47 -9.85
CA ALA A 242 4.35 -0.05 -8.57
C ALA A 242 4.64 -1.54 -8.47
N ALA A 243 4.75 -2.04 -7.25
CA ALA A 243 4.82 -3.47 -6.99
C ALA A 243 4.23 -3.84 -5.65
N LEU A 244 3.86 -5.11 -5.51
CA LEU A 244 3.53 -5.76 -4.25
C LEU A 244 4.59 -6.82 -3.92
N ARG A 245 5.04 -6.81 -2.66
CA ARG A 245 5.95 -7.78 -2.06
C ARG A 245 5.27 -8.41 -0.86
N SER A 246 5.29 -9.73 -0.79
CA SER A 246 4.55 -10.48 0.23
C SER A 246 5.15 -11.87 0.43
N MET A 247 4.49 -12.67 1.25
CA MET A 247 4.86 -14.02 1.62
C MET A 247 3.73 -15.00 1.30
N PHE A 248 4.07 -16.17 0.78
CA PHE A 248 3.15 -17.28 0.56
C PHE A 248 3.88 -18.62 0.64
N VAL A 249 3.39 -19.50 1.51
CA VAL A 249 3.78 -20.91 1.56
C VAL A 249 2.58 -21.80 1.19
N THR A 250 1.42 -21.52 1.79
CA THR A 250 0.15 -22.21 1.50
C THR A 250 -1.02 -21.24 1.66
N GLU A 251 -2.23 -21.65 1.24
CA GLU A 251 -3.48 -20.89 1.45
C GLU A 251 -3.74 -20.48 2.91
N ILE A 252 -3.17 -21.18 3.88
CA ILE A 252 -3.33 -20.89 5.32
C ILE A 252 -2.05 -20.38 6.01
N ASN A 253 -0.96 -20.21 5.25
CA ASN A 253 0.29 -19.60 5.73
C ASN A 253 0.85 -18.65 4.65
N ASN A 254 0.40 -17.40 4.71
CA ASN A 254 0.70 -16.35 3.74
C ASN A 254 0.27 -14.97 4.26
N ASP A 255 0.72 -13.92 3.58
CA ASP A 255 0.12 -12.58 3.68
C ASP A 255 -0.76 -12.27 2.46
N VAL A 256 -0.55 -12.96 1.32
CA VAL A 256 -1.41 -12.95 0.13
C VAL A 256 -1.48 -14.35 -0.46
N ALA A 257 -2.67 -14.83 -0.83
CA ALA A 257 -2.87 -16.14 -1.43
C ALA A 257 -3.58 -16.10 -2.79
N GLN A 258 -4.42 -15.10 -3.03
CA GLN A 258 -5.30 -15.04 -4.18
C GLN A 258 -5.19 -13.69 -4.86
N LEU A 259 -5.31 -13.72 -6.18
CA LEU A 259 -5.43 -12.54 -7.02
C LEU A 259 -6.79 -12.51 -7.67
N ARG A 260 -7.32 -11.30 -7.78
CA ARG A 260 -8.45 -10.98 -8.64
C ARG A 260 -8.07 -9.75 -9.45
N TRP A 261 -8.42 -9.73 -10.72
CA TRP A 261 -8.23 -8.54 -11.55
C TRP A 261 -9.42 -8.33 -12.47
N ARG A 262 -9.60 -7.09 -12.90
CA ARG A 262 -10.57 -6.73 -13.94
C ARG A 262 -9.80 -6.24 -15.15
N ALA A 263 -10.00 -6.88 -16.30
CA ALA A 263 -9.47 -6.39 -17.57
C ALA A 263 -10.32 -5.21 -18.10
N GLN A 264 -9.75 -4.39 -18.98
CA GLN A 264 -10.46 -3.28 -19.59
C GLN A 264 -11.70 -3.79 -20.35
N GLY A 265 -12.86 -3.18 -20.09
CA GLY A 265 -14.14 -3.59 -20.69
C GLY A 265 -14.72 -4.93 -20.18
N ALA A 266 -14.06 -5.62 -19.26
CA ALA A 266 -14.56 -6.88 -18.71
C ALA A 266 -15.78 -6.64 -17.78
N GLN A 267 -16.78 -7.51 -17.89
CA GLN A 267 -18.00 -7.46 -17.07
C GLN A 267 -17.86 -8.15 -15.72
N SER A 268 -16.74 -8.85 -15.48
CA SER A 268 -16.50 -9.59 -14.25
C SER A 268 -15.02 -9.66 -13.93
N TRP A 269 -14.72 -9.96 -12.68
CA TRP A 269 -13.35 -10.20 -12.22
C TRP A 269 -12.89 -11.61 -12.60
N GLU A 270 -11.67 -11.69 -13.09
CA GLU A 270 -10.93 -12.94 -13.16
C GLU A 270 -10.26 -13.23 -11.82
N ARG A 271 -9.86 -14.48 -11.59
CA ARG A 271 -9.21 -14.90 -10.35
C ARG A 271 -8.21 -16.03 -10.58
N ALA A 272 -7.15 -16.04 -9.78
CA ALA A 272 -6.19 -17.13 -9.73
C ALA A 272 -5.48 -17.18 -8.37
N GLY A 273 -4.96 -18.34 -8.00
CA GLY A 273 -4.01 -18.45 -6.89
C GLY A 273 -2.71 -17.71 -7.21
N ILE A 274 -2.06 -17.15 -6.18
CA ILE A 274 -0.88 -16.30 -6.33
C ILE A 274 0.28 -17.01 -7.03
N MET A 275 0.42 -18.33 -6.90
CA MET A 275 1.51 -19.08 -7.57
C MET A 275 1.16 -19.50 -9.01
N ASP A 276 -0.12 -19.60 -9.33
CA ASP A 276 -0.60 -20.01 -10.66
C ASP A 276 -0.69 -18.81 -11.62
N PHE A 277 -1.02 -17.63 -11.10
CA PHE A 277 -1.08 -16.41 -11.87
C PHE A 277 0.28 -16.07 -12.51
N LYS A 278 0.30 -15.71 -13.80
CA LYS A 278 1.55 -15.33 -14.52
C LYS A 278 1.54 -13.88 -14.93
N ARG A 279 0.50 -13.46 -15.65
CA ARG A 279 0.34 -12.07 -16.08
C ARG A 279 -1.11 -11.78 -16.45
N ALA A 280 -1.49 -10.51 -16.40
CA ALA A 280 -2.73 -9.99 -16.94
C ALA A 280 -2.60 -8.51 -17.31
N SER A 281 -3.45 -8.06 -18.23
CA SER A 281 -3.72 -6.65 -18.45
C SER A 281 -4.92 -6.26 -17.60
N ALA A 282 -4.75 -5.33 -16.66
CA ALA A 282 -5.74 -5.04 -15.64
C ALA A 282 -5.93 -3.54 -15.46
N VAL A 283 -7.18 -3.14 -15.23
CA VAL A 283 -7.54 -1.79 -14.80
C VAL A 283 -7.75 -1.70 -13.29
N GLU A 284 -7.80 -2.87 -12.65
CA GLU A 284 -7.95 -3.02 -11.21
C GLU A 284 -7.39 -4.38 -10.78
N LEU A 285 -6.63 -4.40 -9.69
CA LEU A 285 -6.00 -5.58 -9.11
C LEU A 285 -6.29 -5.63 -7.62
N TRP A 286 -6.85 -6.73 -7.13
CA TRP A 286 -6.94 -7.09 -5.72
C TRP A 286 -6.01 -8.26 -5.45
N ALA A 287 -5.20 -8.14 -4.40
CA ALA A 287 -4.30 -9.18 -3.92
C ALA A 287 -4.55 -9.40 -2.44
N GLY A 288 -5.02 -10.60 -2.08
CA GLY A 288 -5.50 -10.84 -0.73
C GLY A 288 -5.75 -12.29 -0.38
N ARG A 289 -6.62 -12.51 0.60
CA ARG A 289 -6.97 -13.83 1.14
C ARG A 289 -8.47 -14.04 1.21
N LEU A 290 -8.87 -15.31 1.19
CA LEU A 290 -10.25 -15.74 1.39
C LEU A 290 -10.43 -16.54 2.69
N VAL A 291 -9.33 -16.95 3.32
CA VAL A 291 -9.30 -17.74 4.56
C VAL A 291 -8.27 -17.17 5.53
N PRO A 292 -8.47 -17.31 6.85
CA PRO A 292 -7.50 -16.84 7.85
C PRO A 292 -6.11 -17.47 7.69
N SER A 293 -5.08 -16.62 7.64
CA SER A 293 -3.68 -17.03 7.66
C SER A 293 -3.15 -17.15 9.09
N ARG A 294 -2.24 -18.09 9.32
CA ARG A 294 -1.50 -18.20 10.59
C ARG A 294 -0.38 -17.17 10.77
N HIS A 295 0.07 -16.54 9.68
CA HIS A 295 1.22 -15.63 9.66
C HIS A 295 0.82 -14.26 10.23
N ASN A 296 0.02 -13.51 9.47
CA ASN A 296 -0.60 -12.25 9.88
C ASN A 296 -2.11 -12.32 9.66
N THR A 297 -2.87 -12.76 10.67
CA THR A 297 -4.28 -13.12 10.52
C THR A 297 -5.14 -11.92 10.10
N SER A 298 -4.96 -10.76 10.76
CA SER A 298 -5.71 -9.53 10.49
C SER A 298 -5.06 -8.58 9.48
N ALA A 299 -3.91 -8.95 8.88
CA ALA A 299 -3.26 -8.09 7.90
C ALA A 299 -4.23 -7.69 6.77
N PRO A 300 -4.08 -6.53 6.13
CA PRO A 300 -4.98 -6.11 5.08
C PRO A 300 -4.67 -6.80 3.75
N ASP A 301 -5.69 -6.91 2.91
CA ASP A 301 -5.54 -7.16 1.48
C ASP A 301 -5.22 -5.85 0.76
N MET A 302 -4.58 -5.94 -0.41
CA MET A 302 -4.12 -4.77 -1.17
C MET A 302 -4.89 -4.62 -2.48
N VAL A 303 -5.28 -3.39 -2.83
CA VAL A 303 -5.92 -3.05 -4.10
C VAL A 303 -5.13 -1.98 -4.84
N PHE A 304 -4.95 -2.15 -6.15
CA PHE A 304 -4.39 -1.15 -7.05
C PHE A 304 -5.42 -0.84 -8.14
N ARG A 305 -5.82 0.41 -8.29
CA ARG A 305 -6.91 0.80 -9.19
C ARG A 305 -6.84 2.26 -9.63
N ASP A 306 -7.83 2.67 -10.43
CA ASP A 306 -8.01 4.06 -10.89
C ASP A 306 -6.80 4.62 -11.63
N PHE A 307 -6.15 3.76 -12.41
CA PHE A 307 -4.99 4.10 -13.24
C PHE A 307 -5.36 5.13 -14.30
N ARG A 308 -4.59 6.21 -14.37
CA ARG A 308 -4.83 7.37 -15.24
C ARG A 308 -3.52 7.99 -15.70
N LYS A 309 -3.58 8.72 -16.81
CA LYS A 309 -2.50 9.58 -17.34
C LYS A 309 -2.36 10.87 -16.55
#